data_AF-A0AAU8FYR7-F1
#
_entry.id   AF-A0AAU8FYR7-F1
#
_cell.length_a   1.000
_cell.length_b   1.000
_cell.length_c   1.000
_cell.angle_alpha   90.00
_cell.angle_beta   90.00
_cell.angle_gamma   90.00
#
_symmetry.space_group_name_H-M   'P 1'
#
loop_
_entity.id
_entity.type
_entity.pdbx_description
1 polymer ?
#
loop_
_entity_poly.entity_id
_entity_poly.type
_entity_poly.pdbx_seq_one_letter_code
_entity_poly.pdbx_strand_id
1 'polypeptide(L)'
;MKRSSQGLRHGAAVAACLVVGFGGGAATAEVWDVPGAPAPVSADREDPPAPVRDEPDAASRSGVERADDVVRAPELRELVAPRPDVVAPLAPADAPTAPAADPVPDPAPTTPEAPVAEPGSGLVGDVVVAPDLGGALDVVPGEAPAPGAGVVRSVRVEVEQGLPVDGEVLATAVLATLNDPRGWSGPDGVTFSRTAADDASIRVVLASPATTDRMCAPLATEGKYSCGNSVSGVAVLNFERWVLGAPDFGDDLATYRQYLVNHEVGHVLGHGHEDCPAPGAVAPVMVQQSISAQGCLTNGWPVP
;
A
#
# COMPACT_ATOMS: atom_id res chain seq x y z
N MET A 1 -46.71 65.46 -28.07
CA MET A 1 -47.63 64.62 -27.28
C MET A 1 -46.81 63.63 -26.45
N LYS A 2 -47.18 63.47 -25.18
CA LYS A 2 -46.72 62.51 -24.15
C LYS A 2 -45.30 62.66 -23.56
N ARG A 3 -45.33 63.14 -22.31
CA ARG A 3 -44.34 63.00 -21.23
C ARG A 3 -44.12 61.52 -20.89
N SER A 4 -42.95 61.16 -20.35
CA SER A 4 -42.89 60.71 -18.94
C SER A 4 -41.46 60.76 -18.39
N SER A 5 -41.39 61.10 -17.11
CA SER A 5 -40.26 61.53 -16.31
C SER A 5 -40.06 60.58 -15.13
N GLN A 6 -38.80 60.33 -14.73
CA GLN A 6 -38.33 60.06 -13.36
C GLN A 6 -36.82 59.75 -13.46
N GLY A 7 -35.89 60.33 -12.70
CA GLY A 7 -35.98 61.15 -11.50
C GLY A 7 -34.87 60.72 -10.52
N LEU A 8 -33.63 61.16 -10.77
CA LEU A 8 -32.48 61.09 -9.85
C LEU A 8 -32.64 62.13 -8.74
N ARG A 9 -32.47 61.80 -7.43
CA ARG A 9 -31.93 62.65 -6.32
C ARG A 9 -31.64 61.75 -5.09
N HIS A 10 -30.37 61.55 -4.71
CA HIS A 10 -29.52 62.33 -3.77
C HIS A 10 -29.71 61.97 -2.29
N GLY A 11 -28.57 61.72 -1.64
CA GLY A 11 -28.45 61.16 -0.30
C GLY A 11 -28.76 62.10 0.85
N ALA A 12 -28.73 61.53 2.05
CA ALA A 12 -28.50 62.23 3.31
C ALA A 12 -27.79 61.28 4.28
N ALA A 13 -26.63 61.70 4.76
CA ALA A 13 -25.92 61.09 5.87
C ALA A 13 -26.51 61.59 7.20
N VAL A 14 -26.56 60.72 8.20
CA VAL A 14 -26.67 61.12 9.61
C VAL A 14 -25.76 60.21 10.43
N ALA A 15 -24.79 60.82 11.09
CA ALA A 15 -23.99 60.22 12.16
C ALA A 15 -24.53 60.72 13.51
N ALA A 16 -24.64 59.83 14.49
CA ALA A 16 -24.62 60.19 15.92
C ALA A 16 -24.21 58.97 16.75
N CYS A 17 -23.18 59.16 17.57
CA CYS A 17 -22.60 58.21 18.52
C CYS A 17 -23.50 57.94 19.74
N LEU A 18 -23.29 56.79 20.41
CA LEU A 18 -22.66 56.64 21.75
C LEU A 18 -23.29 55.51 22.61
N VAL A 19 -22.38 54.84 23.34
CA VAL A 19 -22.52 54.08 24.61
C VAL A 19 -22.49 52.54 24.55
N VAL A 20 -21.27 52.03 24.78
CA VAL A 20 -20.84 51.02 25.78
C VAL A 20 -21.78 49.87 26.17
N GLY A 21 -21.27 48.65 26.01
CA GLY A 21 -21.71 47.46 26.73
C GLY A 21 -20.69 46.32 26.61
N PHE A 22 -19.78 46.22 27.58
CA PHE A 22 -19.01 45.01 27.85
C PHE A 22 -19.97 43.92 28.34
N GLY A 23 -19.90 42.73 27.77
CA GLY A 23 -20.67 41.57 28.23
C GLY A 23 -20.01 40.28 27.78
N GLY A 24 -19.07 39.79 28.59
CA GLY A 24 -18.57 38.43 28.47
C GLY A 24 -19.70 37.45 28.80
N GLY A 25 -20.02 36.57 27.87
CA GLY A 25 -20.86 35.41 28.09
C GLY A 25 -19.98 34.18 28.18
N ALA A 26 -19.76 33.71 29.40
CA ALA A 26 -19.21 32.37 29.66
C ALA A 26 -20.20 31.33 29.13
N ALA A 27 -19.75 30.46 28.22
CA ALA A 27 -20.49 29.26 27.86
C ALA A 27 -20.36 28.26 29.01
N THR A 28 -21.46 28.06 29.75
CA THR A 28 -21.58 26.97 30.71
C THR A 28 -21.67 25.66 29.93
N ALA A 29 -20.67 24.79 30.11
CA ALA A 29 -20.76 23.39 29.72
C ALA A 29 -21.79 22.71 30.63
N GLU A 30 -22.93 22.34 30.07
CA GLU A 30 -23.89 21.47 30.74
C GLU A 30 -23.33 20.05 30.74
N VAL A 31 -22.87 19.62 31.91
CA VAL A 31 -22.53 18.24 32.25
C VAL A 31 -23.84 17.47 32.33
N TRP A 32 -24.01 16.47 31.47
CA TRP A 32 -25.07 15.49 31.59
C TRP A 32 -24.59 14.37 32.52
N ASP A 33 -25.07 14.39 33.78
CA ASP A 33 -24.95 13.28 34.73
C ASP A 33 -25.84 12.11 34.27
N VAL A 34 -25.23 10.97 33.96
CA VAL A 34 -25.93 9.69 33.74
C VAL A 34 -25.74 8.82 34.98
N PRO A 35 -26.81 8.43 35.70
CA PRO A 35 -26.67 7.62 36.90
C PRO A 35 -26.50 6.12 36.57
N GLY A 36 -25.43 5.54 37.10
CA GLY A 36 -25.40 4.19 37.66
C GLY A 36 -25.35 3.00 36.69
N ALA A 37 -24.13 2.60 36.30
CA ALA A 37 -23.83 1.21 35.95
C ALA A 37 -22.80 0.66 36.98
N PRO A 38 -23.04 -0.50 37.61
CA PRO A 38 -22.08 -1.07 38.56
C PRO A 38 -20.83 -1.56 37.80
N ALA A 39 -19.65 -1.28 38.37
CA ALA A 39 -18.37 -1.75 37.86
C ALA A 39 -18.33 -3.29 37.83
N PRO A 40 -17.79 -3.92 36.77
CA PRO A 40 -17.58 -5.36 36.78
C PRO A 40 -16.50 -5.72 37.79
N VAL A 41 -16.86 -6.61 38.70
CA VAL A 41 -15.94 -7.34 39.58
C VAL A 41 -14.91 -8.10 38.74
N SER A 42 -13.63 -7.87 39.03
CA SER A 42 -12.52 -8.65 38.48
C SER A 42 -12.66 -10.11 38.93
N ALA A 43 -12.96 -11.00 38.00
CA ALA A 43 -12.75 -12.43 38.20
C ALA A 43 -11.27 -12.71 37.90
N ASP A 44 -10.54 -13.19 38.90
CA ASP A 44 -9.21 -13.77 38.74
C ASP A 44 -9.27 -14.85 37.64
N ARG A 45 -8.57 -14.61 36.53
CA ARG A 45 -8.32 -15.62 35.52
C ARG A 45 -6.97 -16.26 35.82
N GLU A 46 -6.99 -17.47 36.36
CA GLU A 46 -5.82 -18.35 36.36
C GLU A 46 -5.45 -18.68 34.90
N ASP A 47 -4.19 -18.41 34.53
CA ASP A 47 -3.62 -18.84 33.25
C ASP A 47 -3.51 -20.37 33.19
N PRO A 48 -3.89 -21.01 32.07
CA PRO A 48 -3.63 -22.44 31.87
C PRO A 48 -2.12 -22.69 31.68
N PRO A 49 -1.59 -23.85 32.15
CA PRO A 49 -0.18 -24.17 31.98
C PRO A 49 0.16 -24.38 30.49
N ALA A 50 1.34 -23.88 30.09
CA ALA A 50 1.88 -24.03 28.75
C ALA A 50 1.99 -25.53 28.34
N PRO A 51 1.74 -25.87 27.07
CA PRO A 51 1.89 -27.24 26.61
C PRO A 51 3.36 -27.67 26.61
N VAL A 52 3.60 -28.85 27.19
CA VAL A 52 4.89 -29.55 27.18
C VAL A 52 5.20 -29.97 25.74
N ARG A 53 6.40 -29.60 25.25
CA ARG A 53 6.92 -30.04 23.96
C ARG A 53 7.57 -31.42 24.14
N ASP A 54 6.98 -32.44 23.54
CA ASP A 54 7.63 -33.73 23.33
C ASP A 54 8.58 -33.60 22.12
N GLU A 55 9.89 -33.66 22.37
CA GLU A 55 10.89 -33.94 21.34
C GLU A 55 11.03 -35.46 21.16
N PRO A 56 11.02 -36.00 19.93
CA PRO A 56 11.56 -37.32 19.67
C PRO A 56 13.01 -37.26 19.21
N ASP A 57 13.79 -38.15 19.81
CA ASP A 57 15.22 -38.38 19.69
C ASP A 57 15.81 -38.39 18.27
N ALA A 58 16.99 -37.79 18.20
CA ALA A 58 17.99 -38.04 17.17
C ALA A 58 18.60 -39.44 17.32
N ALA A 59 18.46 -40.30 16.32
CA ALA A 59 19.39 -41.40 16.08
C ALA A 59 19.44 -41.84 14.61
N SER A 60 20.63 -41.71 14.04
CA SER A 60 21.23 -42.54 12.99
C SER A 60 20.54 -42.68 11.62
N ARG A 61 21.26 -42.23 10.58
CA ARG A 61 21.76 -43.09 9.48
C ARG A 61 22.69 -42.29 8.56
N SER A 62 23.99 -42.45 8.78
CA SER A 62 25.00 -42.25 7.74
C SER A 62 25.06 -43.52 6.88
N GLY A 63 24.84 -43.37 5.58
CA GLY A 63 24.90 -44.45 4.60
C GLY A 63 25.11 -43.86 3.21
N VAL A 64 26.35 -43.47 2.91
CA VAL A 64 26.79 -43.08 1.56
C VAL A 64 27.35 -44.33 0.91
N GLU A 65 26.62 -44.90 -0.05
CA GLU A 65 27.17 -45.89 -0.98
C GLU A 65 27.43 -45.20 -2.33
N ARG A 66 28.71 -45.17 -2.71
CA ARG A 66 29.18 -44.94 -4.08
C ARG A 66 29.04 -46.26 -4.84
N ALA A 67 28.46 -46.21 -6.03
CA ALA A 67 28.62 -47.25 -7.04
C ALA A 67 29.28 -46.62 -8.27
N ASP A 68 30.54 -46.96 -8.48
CA ASP A 68 31.23 -46.88 -9.76
C ASP A 68 30.69 -48.02 -10.64
N ASP A 69 30.25 -47.71 -11.86
CA ASP A 69 30.14 -48.73 -12.90
C ASP A 69 30.58 -48.19 -14.26
N VAL A 70 31.70 -48.76 -14.72
CA VAL A 70 32.34 -48.56 -16.01
C VAL A 70 31.76 -49.62 -16.96
N VAL A 71 31.12 -49.21 -18.06
CA VAL A 71 30.83 -50.13 -19.17
C VAL A 71 31.47 -49.63 -20.46
N ARG A 72 32.33 -50.52 -20.98
CA ARG A 72 33.15 -50.44 -22.17
C ARG A 72 32.36 -50.96 -23.38
N ALA A 73 32.32 -50.20 -24.47
CA ALA A 73 31.77 -50.64 -25.76
C ALA A 73 32.85 -51.33 -26.63
N PRO A 74 32.52 -52.36 -27.44
CA PRO A 74 33.41 -52.92 -28.44
C PRO A 74 33.11 -52.40 -29.87
N GLU A 75 34.16 -52.33 -30.69
CA GLU A 75 34.15 -51.99 -32.11
C GLU A 75 33.71 -53.16 -33.01
N LEU A 76 33.09 -52.88 -34.17
CA LEU A 76 33.22 -53.68 -35.39
C LEU A 76 33.10 -52.83 -36.69
N ARG A 77 34.18 -52.92 -37.47
CA ARG A 77 34.43 -52.84 -38.94
C ARG A 77 33.24 -53.15 -39.86
N GLU A 78 33.17 -52.88 -41.17
CA GLU A 78 33.90 -52.10 -42.20
C GLU A 78 33.20 -52.52 -43.52
N LEU A 79 32.84 -51.60 -44.43
CA LEU A 79 32.54 -51.95 -45.83
C LEU A 79 33.03 -50.84 -46.77
N VAL A 80 33.93 -51.23 -47.67
CA VAL A 80 34.67 -50.44 -48.66
C VAL A 80 34.25 -50.86 -50.07
N ALA A 81 34.20 -49.92 -51.01
CA ALA A 81 34.82 -49.94 -52.37
C ALA A 81 34.23 -48.84 -53.29
N PRO A 82 34.84 -48.49 -54.46
CA PRO A 82 36.24 -48.11 -54.73
C PRO A 82 36.37 -46.80 -55.58
N ARG A 83 37.63 -46.44 -55.89
CA ARG A 83 38.21 -45.18 -56.43
C ARG A 83 37.93 -44.92 -57.93
N PRO A 84 38.35 -43.75 -58.48
CA PRO A 84 39.69 -43.73 -59.10
C PRO A 84 40.52 -42.45 -58.87
N ASP A 85 41.79 -42.59 -59.21
CA ASP A 85 42.95 -41.79 -58.82
C ASP A 85 43.26 -40.54 -59.69
N VAL A 86 44.23 -39.75 -59.17
CA VAL A 86 45.20 -38.84 -59.84
C VAL A 86 44.76 -37.43 -60.25
N VAL A 87 45.31 -36.39 -59.60
CA VAL A 87 46.11 -35.29 -60.23
C VAL A 87 47.09 -34.68 -59.20
N ALA A 88 48.30 -34.39 -59.65
CA ALA A 88 49.48 -33.85 -58.94
C ALA A 88 49.28 -32.46 -58.25
N PRO A 89 50.15 -32.09 -57.28
CA PRO A 89 50.09 -30.77 -56.65
C PRO A 89 50.71 -29.68 -57.54
N LEU A 90 49.94 -28.62 -57.81
CA LEU A 90 50.42 -27.37 -58.40
C LEU A 90 50.94 -26.43 -57.29
N ALA A 91 51.99 -25.67 -57.64
CA ALA A 91 52.68 -24.70 -56.80
C ALA A 91 51.75 -23.63 -56.18
N PRO A 92 52.11 -23.02 -55.03
CA PRO A 92 51.27 -22.03 -54.36
C PRO A 92 51.17 -20.74 -55.18
N ALA A 93 49.94 -20.29 -55.43
CA ALA A 93 49.64 -18.97 -55.95
C ALA A 93 49.49 -17.98 -54.78
N ASP A 94 50.00 -16.77 -54.95
CA ASP A 94 49.98 -15.69 -53.96
C ASP A 94 48.56 -15.38 -53.47
N ALA A 95 48.41 -15.28 -52.14
CA ALA A 95 47.17 -14.92 -51.49
C ALA A 95 46.81 -13.45 -51.78
N PRO A 96 45.55 -13.13 -52.11
CA PRO A 96 45.11 -11.74 -52.24
C PRO A 96 45.00 -11.09 -50.86
N THR A 97 45.62 -9.92 -50.70
CA THR A 97 45.50 -9.06 -49.52
C THR A 97 44.04 -8.67 -49.31
N ALA A 98 43.46 -9.09 -48.17
CA ALA A 98 42.14 -8.64 -47.73
C ALA A 98 42.19 -7.14 -47.37
N PRO A 99 41.21 -6.32 -47.78
CA PRO A 99 41.13 -4.94 -47.32
C PRO A 99 40.83 -4.91 -45.82
N ALA A 100 41.50 -4.00 -45.11
CA ALA A 100 41.27 -3.78 -43.69
C ALA A 100 39.80 -3.43 -43.43
N ALA A 101 39.14 -4.19 -42.56
CA ALA A 101 37.83 -3.85 -42.05
C ALA A 101 37.97 -2.64 -41.10
N ASP A 102 37.13 -1.62 -41.29
CA ASP A 102 37.01 -0.52 -40.35
C ASP A 102 36.58 -1.05 -38.97
N PRO A 103 37.14 -0.54 -37.87
CA PRO A 103 36.75 -0.96 -36.53
C PRO A 103 35.28 -0.59 -36.28
N VAL A 104 34.46 -1.59 -35.97
CA VAL A 104 33.10 -1.38 -35.45
C VAL A 104 33.24 -0.64 -34.12
N PRO A 105 32.61 0.54 -33.94
CA PRO A 105 32.68 1.25 -32.67
C PRO A 105 32.02 0.40 -31.58
N ASP A 106 32.67 0.32 -30.41
CA ASP A 106 32.13 -0.35 -29.23
C ASP A 106 30.72 0.18 -28.93
N PRO A 107 29.76 -0.70 -28.53
CA PRO A 107 28.45 -0.24 -28.11
C PRO A 107 28.64 0.72 -26.93
N ALA A 108 28.12 1.93 -27.07
CA ALA A 108 28.17 2.92 -26.01
C ALA A 108 27.57 2.31 -24.72
N PRO A 109 28.15 2.59 -23.54
CA PRO A 109 27.59 2.12 -22.28
C PRO A 109 26.15 2.62 -22.15
N THR A 110 25.20 1.70 -22.14
CA THR A 110 23.81 2.00 -21.80
C THR A 110 23.76 2.40 -20.34
N THR A 111 23.53 3.68 -20.08
CA THR A 111 23.17 4.17 -18.75
C THR A 111 21.97 3.36 -18.26
N PRO A 112 22.01 2.74 -17.07
CA PRO A 112 20.84 2.04 -16.52
C PRO A 112 19.66 3.01 -16.47
N GLU A 113 18.54 2.63 -17.07
CA GLU A 113 17.29 3.39 -16.99
C GLU A 113 16.84 3.41 -15.52
N ALA A 114 16.36 4.57 -15.05
CA ALA A 114 15.88 4.68 -13.69
C ALA A 114 14.67 3.74 -13.48
N PRO A 115 14.56 3.06 -12.33
CA PRO A 115 13.44 2.18 -12.07
C PRO A 115 12.13 2.97 -12.12
N VAL A 116 11.15 2.43 -12.84
CA VAL A 116 9.80 2.99 -12.96
C VAL A 116 8.98 2.53 -11.75
N ALA A 117 8.13 3.42 -11.22
CA ALA A 117 7.24 3.10 -10.12
C ALA A 117 6.09 2.17 -10.58
N GLU A 118 5.83 1.13 -9.79
CA GLU A 118 4.79 0.14 -10.04
C GLU A 118 3.37 0.75 -9.88
N PRO A 119 2.55 0.76 -10.95
CA PRO A 119 1.19 1.31 -10.89
C PRO A 119 0.35 0.67 -9.78
N GLY A 120 -0.43 1.50 -9.08
CA GLY A 120 -1.32 1.03 -8.00
C GLY A 120 -0.63 0.75 -6.66
N SER A 121 0.71 0.77 -6.60
CA SER A 121 1.46 0.61 -5.34
C SER A 121 2.45 1.73 -5.06
N GLY A 122 3.01 2.33 -6.11
CA GLY A 122 4.11 3.29 -6.02
C GLY A 122 5.46 2.66 -5.69
N LEU A 123 5.57 1.34 -5.54
CA LEU A 123 6.85 0.68 -5.25
C LEU A 123 7.87 0.91 -6.38
N VAL A 124 9.14 1.12 -6.04
CA VAL A 124 10.20 1.41 -7.01
C VAL A 124 11.35 0.42 -6.89
N GLY A 125 11.67 -0.25 -7.99
CA GLY A 125 12.81 -1.17 -8.07
C GLY A 125 12.64 -2.41 -7.18
N ASP A 126 13.76 -3.01 -6.79
CA ASP A 126 13.77 -4.17 -5.88
C ASP A 126 13.49 -3.71 -4.45
N VAL A 127 12.40 -4.21 -3.87
CA VAL A 127 11.93 -3.78 -2.55
C VAL A 127 12.44 -4.70 -1.46
N VAL A 128 13.17 -4.12 -0.50
CA VAL A 128 13.54 -4.77 0.76
C VAL A 128 12.83 -4.03 1.89
N VAL A 129 12.09 -4.78 2.72
CA VAL A 129 11.41 -4.21 3.88
C VAL A 129 12.42 -3.98 5.00
N ALA A 130 12.81 -2.72 5.21
CA ALA A 130 13.56 -2.31 6.38
C ALA A 130 12.61 -2.16 7.58
N PRO A 131 12.91 -2.77 8.75
CA PRO A 131 12.00 -2.75 9.88
C PRO A 131 11.86 -1.37 10.56
N ASP A 132 12.89 -0.51 10.49
CA ASP A 132 12.87 0.85 11.06
C ASP A 132 13.66 1.81 10.16
N LEU A 133 13.06 2.96 9.86
CA LEU A 133 13.66 4.05 9.08
C LEU A 133 13.73 5.37 9.85
N GLY A 134 13.39 5.38 11.15
CA GLY A 134 13.54 6.52 12.05
C GLY A 134 12.33 7.44 12.17
N GLY A 135 11.27 7.22 11.40
CA GLY A 135 9.95 7.83 11.59
C GLY A 135 9.75 9.24 11.04
N ALA A 136 10.72 9.79 10.29
CA ALA A 136 10.52 11.07 9.61
C ALA A 136 9.58 10.90 8.42
N LEU A 137 8.56 11.76 8.30
CA LEU A 137 7.52 11.68 7.26
C LEU A 137 7.67 12.82 6.26
N ASP A 138 7.61 12.48 4.97
CA ASP A 138 7.46 13.44 3.88
C ASP A 138 5.99 13.54 3.47
N VAL A 139 5.54 14.77 3.24
CA VAL A 139 4.23 15.03 2.66
C VAL A 139 4.33 14.87 1.15
N VAL A 140 3.47 14.04 0.58
CA VAL A 140 3.39 13.94 -0.87
C VAL A 140 2.69 15.21 -1.40
N PRO A 141 3.37 16.03 -2.23
CA PRO A 141 2.83 17.31 -2.69
C PRO A 141 1.58 17.12 -3.56
N GLY A 142 0.79 18.17 -3.78
CA GLY A 142 -0.30 18.13 -4.77
C GLY A 142 -1.71 18.22 -4.21
N GLU A 143 -2.64 18.54 -5.10
CA GLU A 143 -4.04 18.86 -4.82
C GLU A 143 -4.92 18.20 -5.88
N ALA A 144 -6.09 17.69 -5.47
CA ALA A 144 -7.08 17.18 -6.41
C ALA A 144 -8.50 17.41 -5.85
N PRO A 145 -9.44 17.95 -6.63
CA PRO A 145 -10.82 18.08 -6.17
C PRO A 145 -11.46 16.71 -5.99
N ALA A 146 -12.42 16.61 -5.07
CA ALA A 146 -13.24 15.42 -4.94
C ALA A 146 -14.09 15.24 -6.21
N PRO A 147 -14.18 14.03 -6.79
CA PRO A 147 -14.78 13.83 -8.11
C PRO A 147 -16.32 13.75 -8.07
N GLY A 148 -16.89 13.32 -6.95
CA GLY A 148 -18.32 13.11 -6.78
C GLY A 148 -19.01 14.16 -5.92
N ALA A 149 -20.34 14.11 -5.89
CA ALA A 149 -21.15 14.79 -4.88
C ALA A 149 -21.03 14.07 -3.52
N GLY A 150 -21.35 14.77 -2.43
CA GLY A 150 -21.29 14.21 -1.08
C GLY A 150 -20.54 15.13 -0.12
N VAL A 151 -20.33 14.64 1.11
CA VAL A 151 -19.51 15.35 2.09
C VAL A 151 -18.04 15.18 1.71
N VAL A 152 -17.38 16.29 1.39
CA VAL A 152 -15.96 16.27 1.03
C VAL A 152 -15.11 15.98 2.27
N ARG A 153 -14.21 15.00 2.16
CA ARG A 153 -13.14 14.72 3.12
C ARG A 153 -11.79 14.99 2.43
N SER A 154 -10.96 15.85 3.01
CA SER A 154 -9.63 16.15 2.47
C SER A 154 -8.62 15.11 2.94
N VAL A 155 -7.92 14.50 2.00
CA VAL A 155 -6.92 13.45 2.22
C VAL A 155 -5.53 14.03 1.96
N ARG A 156 -4.67 13.93 2.96
CA ARG A 156 -3.23 14.16 2.85
C ARG A 156 -2.49 12.84 2.90
N VAL A 157 -1.60 12.61 1.95
CA VAL A 157 -0.78 11.39 1.87
C VAL A 157 0.64 11.71 2.34
N GLU A 158 1.18 10.85 3.19
CA GLU A 158 2.53 10.98 3.74
C GLU A 158 3.26 9.64 3.64
N VAL A 159 4.57 9.71 3.43
CA VAL A 159 5.43 8.53 3.28
C VAL A 159 6.63 8.69 4.21
N GLU A 160 6.98 7.64 4.94
CA GLU A 160 8.21 7.65 5.73
C GLU A 160 9.45 7.76 4.82
N GLN A 161 10.36 8.65 5.20
CA GLN A 161 11.63 8.87 4.52
C GLN A 161 12.43 7.57 4.44
N GLY A 162 12.93 7.27 3.24
CA GLY A 162 13.74 6.07 2.98
C GLY A 162 12.95 4.86 2.47
N LEU A 163 11.61 4.93 2.42
CA LEU A 163 10.83 3.90 1.74
C LEU A 163 11.07 3.95 0.22
N PRO A 164 11.22 2.80 -0.47
CA PRO A 164 11.37 2.74 -1.93
C PRO A 164 10.02 2.92 -2.63
N VAL A 165 9.41 4.09 -2.45
CA VAL A 165 8.07 4.43 -2.91
C VAL A 165 8.07 5.78 -3.62
N ASP A 166 7.49 5.82 -4.81
CA ASP A 166 7.04 7.05 -5.44
C ASP A 166 5.73 7.50 -4.78
N GLY A 167 5.82 8.59 -4.03
CA GLY A 167 4.69 9.13 -3.27
C GLY A 167 3.52 9.57 -4.16
N GLU A 168 3.77 10.08 -5.37
CA GLU A 168 2.69 10.55 -6.26
C GLU A 168 1.87 9.39 -6.84
N VAL A 169 2.54 8.30 -7.21
CA VAL A 169 1.88 7.07 -7.66
C VAL A 169 1.10 6.44 -6.51
N LEU A 170 1.68 6.40 -5.30
CA LEU A 170 0.97 5.98 -4.09
C LEU A 170 -0.29 6.83 -3.84
N ALA A 171 -0.15 8.15 -3.82
CA ALA A 171 -1.26 9.05 -3.56
C ALA A 171 -2.35 8.93 -4.61
N THR A 172 -1.97 8.73 -5.88
CA THR A 172 -2.92 8.44 -6.95
C THR A 172 -3.67 7.13 -6.69
N ALA A 173 -2.99 6.07 -6.25
CA ALA A 173 -3.61 4.78 -5.93
C ALA A 173 -4.57 4.86 -4.73
N VAL A 174 -4.17 5.59 -3.67
CA VAL A 174 -5.01 5.85 -2.49
C VAL A 174 -6.29 6.58 -2.90
N LEU A 175 -6.18 7.69 -3.63
CA LEU A 175 -7.36 8.48 -4.04
C LEU A 175 -8.23 7.73 -5.06
N ALA A 176 -7.64 6.94 -5.95
CA ALA A 176 -8.38 6.09 -6.87
C ALA A 176 -9.18 5.00 -6.13
N THR A 177 -8.61 4.42 -5.07
CA THR A 177 -9.30 3.45 -4.22
C THR A 177 -10.46 4.11 -3.48
N LEU A 178 -10.23 5.23 -2.78
CA LEU A 178 -11.24 5.87 -1.94
C LEU A 178 -12.41 6.43 -2.75
N ASN A 179 -12.15 6.93 -3.96
CA ASN A 179 -13.17 7.48 -4.86
C ASN A 179 -13.70 6.47 -5.90
N ASP A 180 -13.32 5.20 -5.83
CA ASP A 180 -13.94 4.17 -6.66
C ASP A 180 -15.45 4.10 -6.35
N PRO A 181 -16.33 3.85 -7.35
CA PRO A 181 -17.76 3.67 -7.10
C PRO A 181 -18.11 2.61 -6.06
N ARG A 182 -17.22 1.63 -5.83
CA ARG A 182 -17.37 0.59 -4.79
C ARG A 182 -16.91 1.04 -3.39
N GLY A 183 -16.25 2.19 -3.31
CA GLY A 183 -15.73 2.80 -2.09
C GLY A 183 -16.80 3.40 -1.18
N TRP A 184 -16.38 4.31 -0.29
CA TRP A 184 -17.22 4.84 0.79
C TRP A 184 -18.32 5.83 0.33
N SER A 185 -18.34 6.21 -0.95
CA SER A 185 -19.35 7.15 -1.46
C SER A 185 -20.78 6.64 -1.36
N GLY A 186 -21.00 5.35 -1.59
CA GLY A 186 -22.32 4.71 -1.44
C GLY A 186 -22.76 4.58 0.02
N PRO A 187 -21.97 3.91 0.88
CA PRO A 187 -22.32 3.68 2.28
C PRO A 187 -22.44 4.96 3.12
N ASP A 188 -21.50 5.90 2.95
CA ASP A 188 -21.35 7.04 3.86
C ASP A 188 -21.66 8.39 3.21
N GLY A 189 -21.90 8.43 1.90
CA GLY A 189 -22.16 9.68 1.17
C GLY A 189 -20.95 10.64 1.15
N VAL A 190 -19.74 10.10 1.29
CA VAL A 190 -18.49 10.88 1.29
C VAL A 190 -17.78 10.86 -0.06
N THR A 191 -16.97 11.87 -0.31
CA THR A 191 -16.15 12.01 -1.53
C THR A 191 -14.81 12.62 -1.11
N PHE A 192 -13.70 12.19 -1.71
CA PHE A 192 -12.37 12.51 -1.18
C PHE A 192 -11.60 13.45 -2.11
N SER A 193 -11.21 14.61 -1.59
CA SER A 193 -10.24 15.49 -2.25
C SER A 193 -8.83 15.18 -1.75
N ARG A 194 -7.80 15.50 -2.53
CA ARG A 194 -6.40 15.46 -2.10
C ARG A 194 -5.92 16.85 -1.74
N THR A 195 -5.13 16.96 -0.67
CA THR A 195 -4.42 18.19 -0.30
C THR A 195 -3.06 17.89 0.35
N ALA A 196 -2.15 18.85 0.28
CA ALA A 196 -0.89 18.85 1.05
C ALA A 196 -0.99 19.68 2.35
N ALA A 197 -2.12 20.36 2.60
CA ALA A 197 -2.32 21.18 3.79
C ALA A 197 -2.30 20.36 5.10
N ASP A 198 -1.92 20.99 6.21
CA ASP A 198 -1.82 20.36 7.53
C ASP A 198 -3.17 20.18 8.23
N ASP A 199 -4.21 20.89 7.79
CA ASP A 199 -5.59 20.81 8.27
C ASP A 199 -6.46 19.79 7.50
N ALA A 200 -5.84 18.87 6.75
CA ALA A 200 -6.53 17.77 6.09
C ALA A 200 -7.36 16.95 7.10
N SER A 201 -8.59 16.59 6.74
CA SER A 201 -9.45 15.83 7.65
C SER A 201 -9.03 14.37 7.81
N ILE A 202 -8.28 13.83 6.83
CA ILE A 202 -7.74 12.47 6.85
C ILE A 202 -6.26 12.53 6.44
N ARG A 203 -5.39 11.92 7.24
CA ARG A 203 -4.01 11.60 6.87
C ARG A 203 -3.89 10.12 6.57
N VAL A 204 -3.35 9.78 5.42
CA VAL A 204 -2.95 8.42 5.06
C VAL A 204 -1.43 8.35 5.06
N VAL A 205 -0.86 7.53 5.94
CA VAL A 205 0.58 7.46 6.18
C VAL A 205 1.07 6.06 5.82
N LEU A 206 2.05 5.94 4.93
CA LEU A 206 2.76 4.68 4.68
C LEU A 206 4.09 4.69 5.44
N ALA A 207 4.29 3.71 6.33
CA ALA A 207 5.43 3.68 7.25
C ALA A 207 6.02 2.27 7.43
N SER A 208 7.31 2.21 7.76
CA SER A 208 8.01 1.01 8.18
C SER A 208 7.36 0.36 9.42
N PRO A 209 7.54 -0.96 9.62
CA PRO A 209 7.00 -1.69 10.78
C PRO A 209 7.15 -0.97 12.12
N ALA A 210 8.35 -0.52 12.47
CA ALA A 210 8.61 0.13 13.75
C ALA A 210 7.96 1.51 13.87
N THR A 211 7.87 2.27 12.78
CA THR A 211 7.16 3.55 12.78
C THR A 211 5.66 3.35 12.89
N THR A 212 5.09 2.34 12.20
CA THR A 212 3.69 1.95 12.37
C THR A 212 3.39 1.59 13.82
N ASP A 213 4.20 0.75 14.47
CA ASP A 213 4.04 0.37 15.88
C ASP A 213 4.03 1.60 16.81
N ARG A 214 4.92 2.57 16.59
CA ARG A 214 4.97 3.80 17.38
C ARG A 214 3.74 4.68 17.16
N MET A 215 3.28 4.81 15.91
CA MET A 215 2.14 5.67 15.57
C MET A 215 0.79 5.07 16.00
N CYS A 216 0.69 3.74 15.99
CA CYS A 216 -0.52 3.02 16.36
C CYS A 216 -0.67 2.76 17.86
N ALA A 217 0.36 3.04 18.67
CA ALA A 217 0.31 2.88 20.11
C ALA A 217 -0.91 3.60 20.73
N PRO A 218 -1.64 2.96 21.68
CA PRO A 218 -1.27 1.73 22.39
C PRO A 218 -1.71 0.43 21.71
N LEU A 219 -2.21 0.45 20.47
CA LEU A 219 -2.54 -0.78 19.73
C LEU A 219 -1.27 -1.57 19.43
N ALA A 220 -1.35 -2.90 19.57
CA ALA A 220 -0.25 -3.79 19.27
C ALA A 220 -0.33 -4.23 17.80
N THR A 221 0.40 -3.53 16.93
CA THR A 221 0.50 -3.87 15.51
C THR A 221 1.57 -4.93 15.21
N GLU A 222 2.42 -5.28 16.19
CA GLU A 222 3.40 -6.38 16.12
C GLU A 222 4.36 -6.30 14.91
N GLY A 223 4.67 -5.09 14.44
CA GLY A 223 5.43 -4.84 13.22
C GLY A 223 4.70 -5.23 11.93
N LYS A 224 3.45 -5.68 12.02
CA LYS A 224 2.73 -6.29 10.90
C LYS A 224 1.43 -5.61 10.53
N TYR A 225 0.73 -4.98 11.46
CA TYR A 225 -0.62 -4.50 11.20
C TYR A 225 -0.65 -2.99 11.02
N SER A 226 -1.67 -2.56 10.30
CA SER A 226 -2.01 -1.15 10.12
C SER A 226 -2.98 -0.70 11.21
N CYS A 227 -3.27 0.59 11.29
CA CYS A 227 -4.32 1.09 12.17
C CYS A 227 -4.96 2.38 11.62
N GLY A 228 -6.22 2.60 12.00
CA GLY A 228 -6.92 3.86 11.79
C GLY A 228 -7.44 4.42 13.10
N ASN A 229 -7.41 5.74 13.24
CA ASN A 229 -7.86 6.45 14.43
C ASN A 229 -8.82 7.57 14.05
N SER A 230 -10.10 7.42 14.42
CA SER A 230 -11.18 8.39 14.16
C SER A 230 -11.02 9.71 14.92
N VAL A 231 -10.30 9.71 16.05
CA VAL A 231 -10.09 10.92 16.86
C VAL A 231 -9.00 11.80 16.24
N SER A 232 -7.89 11.20 15.82
CA SER A 232 -6.78 11.95 15.20
C SER A 232 -6.91 12.10 13.68
N GLY A 233 -7.81 11.37 13.04
CA GLY A 233 -7.99 11.39 11.58
C GLY A 233 -6.84 10.73 10.81
N VAL A 234 -6.14 9.76 11.41
CA VAL A 234 -4.93 9.16 10.81
C VAL A 234 -5.17 7.69 10.50
N ALA A 235 -4.93 7.31 9.26
CA ALA A 235 -4.83 5.93 8.77
C ALA A 235 -3.35 5.61 8.49
N VAL A 236 -2.76 4.74 9.29
CA VAL A 236 -1.36 4.32 9.17
C VAL A 236 -1.31 2.94 8.51
N LEU A 237 -0.69 2.87 7.35
CA LEU A 237 -0.48 1.67 6.55
C LEU A 237 0.92 1.10 6.85
N ASN A 238 0.98 -0.17 7.23
CA ASN A 238 2.24 -0.88 7.44
C ASN A 238 2.89 -1.23 6.10
N PHE A 239 4.15 -0.82 5.91
CA PHE A 239 4.88 -1.02 4.66
C PHE A 239 5.18 -2.50 4.35
N GLU A 240 5.45 -3.33 5.37
CA GLU A 240 5.65 -4.77 5.15
C GLU A 240 4.42 -5.38 4.49
N ARG A 241 3.23 -5.03 4.98
CA ARG A 241 1.96 -5.49 4.41
C ARG A 241 1.67 -4.88 3.06
N TRP A 242 2.01 -3.62 2.86
CA TRP A 242 1.87 -2.99 1.54
C TRP A 242 2.65 -3.74 0.46
N VAL A 243 3.82 -4.28 0.81
CA VAL A 243 4.67 -5.05 -0.10
C VAL A 243 4.22 -6.50 -0.22
N LEU A 244 3.98 -7.18 0.90
CA LEU A 244 3.83 -8.64 0.97
C LEU A 244 2.39 -9.13 1.02
N GLY A 245 1.42 -8.26 1.28
CA GLY A 245 0.02 -8.64 1.45
C GLY A 245 -0.28 -9.37 2.77
N ALA A 246 -1.42 -10.05 2.79
CA ALA A 246 -1.80 -10.95 3.87
C ALA A 246 -2.03 -12.37 3.35
N PRO A 247 -1.79 -13.42 4.16
CA PRO A 247 -1.84 -14.81 3.71
C PRO A 247 -3.14 -15.20 2.99
N ASP A 248 -4.29 -14.74 3.49
CA ASP A 248 -5.61 -15.10 2.93
C ASP A 248 -5.86 -14.48 1.52
N PHE A 249 -5.11 -13.44 1.13
CA PHE A 249 -5.20 -12.83 -0.21
C PHE A 249 -4.31 -13.53 -1.25
N GLY A 250 -3.38 -14.40 -0.82
CA GLY A 250 -2.40 -15.02 -1.71
C GLY A 250 -1.64 -13.97 -2.53
N ASP A 251 -1.66 -14.13 -3.86
CA ASP A 251 -0.97 -13.24 -4.79
C ASP A 251 -1.79 -11.99 -5.19
N ASP A 252 -3.03 -11.83 -4.69
CA ASP A 252 -3.88 -10.68 -5.01
C ASP A 252 -3.53 -9.44 -4.17
N LEU A 253 -2.33 -8.91 -4.40
CA LEU A 253 -1.83 -7.69 -3.75
C LEU A 253 -2.63 -6.45 -4.14
N ALA A 254 -3.24 -6.43 -5.32
CA ALA A 254 -4.04 -5.30 -5.76
C ALA A 254 -5.29 -5.15 -4.88
N THR A 255 -6.04 -6.24 -4.68
CA THR A 255 -7.20 -6.23 -3.78
C THR A 255 -6.77 -6.02 -2.33
N TYR A 256 -5.64 -6.60 -1.89
CA TYR A 256 -5.13 -6.38 -0.53
C TYR A 256 -4.84 -4.90 -0.24
N ARG A 257 -4.22 -4.18 -1.18
CA ARG A 257 -3.91 -2.75 -1.01
C ARG A 257 -5.18 -1.89 -0.97
N GLN A 258 -6.18 -2.24 -1.78
CA GLN A 258 -7.51 -1.62 -1.73
C GLN A 258 -8.19 -1.85 -0.39
N TYR A 259 -8.17 -3.11 0.09
CA TYR A 259 -8.62 -3.51 1.41
C TYR A 259 -7.94 -2.67 2.49
N LEU A 260 -6.61 -2.60 2.50
CA LEU A 260 -5.85 -1.93 3.54
C LEU A 260 -6.21 -0.43 3.61
N VAL A 261 -6.27 0.24 2.45
CA VAL A 261 -6.67 1.66 2.39
C VAL A 261 -8.10 1.85 2.87
N ASN A 262 -9.05 1.04 2.38
CA ASN A 262 -10.45 1.19 2.75
C ASN A 262 -10.70 0.83 4.22
N HIS A 263 -10.04 -0.20 4.77
CA HIS A 263 -10.18 -0.62 6.15
C HIS A 263 -9.70 0.46 7.13
N GLU A 264 -8.48 0.97 6.94
CA GLU A 264 -7.95 1.99 7.85
C GLU A 264 -8.69 3.32 7.72
N VAL A 265 -9.10 3.70 6.51
CA VAL A 265 -9.95 4.90 6.33
C VAL A 265 -11.36 4.65 6.88
N GLY A 266 -11.88 3.42 6.82
CA GLY A 266 -13.13 3.03 7.47
C GLY A 266 -13.10 3.29 8.97
N HIS A 267 -12.00 2.95 9.64
CA HIS A 267 -11.78 3.33 11.04
C HIS A 267 -11.78 4.84 11.25
N VAL A 268 -11.12 5.61 10.38
CA VAL A 268 -11.14 7.08 10.46
C VAL A 268 -12.56 7.64 10.28
N LEU A 269 -13.38 7.02 9.43
CA LEU A 269 -14.79 7.38 9.22
C LEU A 269 -15.70 6.92 10.37
N GLY A 270 -15.19 6.12 11.31
CA GLY A 270 -15.91 5.71 12.52
C GLY A 270 -16.42 4.27 12.51
N HIS A 271 -16.04 3.45 11.53
CA HIS A 271 -16.42 2.04 11.47
C HIS A 271 -15.52 1.18 12.36
N GLY A 272 -16.13 0.32 13.17
CA GLY A 272 -15.42 -0.69 13.96
C GLY A 272 -15.18 -1.97 13.15
N HIS A 273 -14.47 -2.92 13.72
CA HIS A 273 -14.34 -4.24 13.10
C HIS A 273 -15.68 -4.94 12.97
N GLU A 274 -15.81 -5.73 11.91
CA GLU A 274 -16.93 -6.63 11.66
C GLU A 274 -16.45 -8.09 11.63
N ASP A 275 -17.40 -9.01 11.75
CA ASP A 275 -17.16 -10.45 11.64
C ASP A 275 -17.58 -10.97 10.26
N CYS A 276 -16.96 -12.07 9.84
CA CYS A 276 -17.41 -12.79 8.64
C CYS A 276 -18.85 -13.31 8.87
N PRO A 277 -19.84 -12.92 8.03
CA PRO A 277 -21.24 -13.28 8.29
C PRO A 277 -21.53 -14.77 8.10
N ALA A 278 -20.81 -15.44 7.20
CA ALA A 278 -20.87 -16.88 6.99
C ALA A 278 -19.66 -17.35 6.16
N PRO A 279 -19.19 -18.60 6.33
CA PRO A 279 -18.17 -19.18 5.47
C PRO A 279 -18.55 -19.09 3.99
N GLY A 280 -17.61 -18.64 3.15
CA GLY A 280 -17.80 -18.44 1.72
C GLY A 280 -18.58 -17.18 1.31
N ALA A 281 -19.08 -16.39 2.27
CA ALA A 281 -19.60 -15.05 1.97
C ALA A 281 -18.44 -14.10 1.62
N VAL A 282 -18.73 -12.99 0.95
CA VAL A 282 -17.76 -11.91 0.75
C VAL A 282 -17.55 -11.20 2.08
N ALA A 283 -16.29 -11.02 2.49
CA ALA A 283 -15.97 -10.35 3.75
C ALA A 283 -16.43 -8.88 3.71
N PRO A 284 -17.12 -8.37 4.75
CA PRO A 284 -17.16 -6.93 4.99
C PRO A 284 -15.73 -6.36 5.03
N VAL A 285 -15.52 -5.17 4.45
CA VAL A 285 -14.17 -4.57 4.43
C VAL A 285 -13.60 -4.38 5.83
N MET A 286 -14.47 -4.24 6.84
CA MET A 286 -14.08 -4.07 8.24
C MET A 286 -13.78 -5.37 8.98
N VAL A 287 -13.83 -6.54 8.31
CA VAL A 287 -13.18 -7.75 8.84
C VAL A 287 -11.67 -7.52 8.89
N GLN A 288 -11.01 -8.01 9.94
CA GLN A 288 -9.55 -7.95 10.10
C GLN A 288 -8.83 -8.96 9.16
N GLN A 289 -9.02 -8.81 7.85
CA GLN A 289 -8.51 -9.73 6.82
C GLN A 289 -6.97 -9.76 6.73
N SER A 290 -6.26 -8.76 7.29
CA SER A 290 -4.80 -8.83 7.50
C SER A 290 -4.36 -9.93 8.49
N ILE A 291 -5.26 -10.33 9.39
CA ILE A 291 -5.10 -11.42 10.36
C ILE A 291 -5.73 -12.69 9.78
N SER A 292 -7.03 -12.62 9.46
CA SER A 292 -7.78 -13.69 8.81
C SER A 292 -9.10 -13.18 8.26
N ALA A 293 -9.53 -13.70 7.11
CA ALA A 293 -10.86 -13.52 6.55
C ALA A 293 -11.93 -14.38 7.26
N GLN A 294 -11.57 -15.18 8.27
CA GLN A 294 -12.50 -15.94 9.11
C GLN A 294 -13.40 -16.92 8.31
N GLY A 295 -12.90 -17.40 7.17
CA GLY A 295 -13.65 -18.29 6.26
C GLY A 295 -14.47 -17.58 5.19
N CYS A 296 -14.51 -16.24 5.17
CA CYS A 296 -15.05 -15.46 4.06
C CYS A 296 -14.09 -15.41 2.87
N LEU A 297 -14.62 -15.07 1.70
CA LEU A 297 -13.83 -14.63 0.55
C LEU A 297 -13.29 -13.22 0.83
N THR A 298 -12.00 -13.00 0.57
CA THR A 298 -11.33 -11.71 0.77
C THR A 298 -11.95 -10.62 -0.10
N ASN A 299 -12.00 -9.39 0.42
CA ASN A 299 -12.64 -8.25 -0.22
C ASN A 299 -11.96 -6.93 0.12
N GLY A 300 -11.77 -6.09 -0.89
CA GLY A 300 -11.17 -4.76 -0.78
C GLY A 300 -12.14 -3.59 -0.62
N TRP A 301 -13.45 -3.82 -0.68
CA TRP A 301 -14.44 -2.76 -0.87
C TRP A 301 -15.49 -2.70 0.25
N PRO A 302 -15.90 -1.49 0.70
CA PRO A 302 -16.91 -1.30 1.75
C PRO A 302 -18.23 -2.04 1.55
N VAL A 303 -18.66 -2.24 0.31
CA VAL A 303 -19.87 -3.01 -0.01
C VAL A 303 -19.46 -4.39 -0.54
N PRO A 304 -19.80 -5.49 0.16
CA PRO A 304 -19.54 -6.88 -0.26
C PRO A 304 -20.35 -7.32 -1.49
#